data_AF-A0A6N0IG52-F1
#
_entry.id   AF-A0A6N0IG52-F1
#
_cell.length_a   1.000
_cell.length_b   1.000
_cell.length_c   1.000
_cell.angle_alpha   90.00
_cell.angle_beta   90.00
_cell.angle_gamma   90.00
#
_symmetry.space_group_name_H-M   'P 1'
#
loop_
_entity.id
_entity.type
_entity.pdbx_description
1 polymer ?
#
loop_
_entity_poly.entity_id
_entity_poly.type
_entity_poly.pdbx_seq_one_letter_code
_entity_poly.pdbx_strand_id
1 'polypeptide(L)'
;MRMFTNLLYDICTVFELFKEGESPRDKRKSTDFGAHQRFWDQRYNELSHIIDAEGVYSLEQRRIIFSRYEYFYYMMNSYPVYSTLKSEYIRNYFLKSFGVVFIVLDIYNTYRPENETGFYYHIYNFLQKSYCPCLDYSGTESDEAAVKRYLREYLAELGFNREDFRENGKMYELGKYQGTIRKGYGKRKSLMKQYIKACKNEYKKDYREKKLDKSELDRILNNIDKFYYAFYSLSILLDMQRKVKILDSIAYYLRVLIREGLWVHGLYGYAARYLYDFNIFDTTPYARALLERFHEFESGPKGALTRYIVSLDDKSQEYIESLKDMVFNLSDKKSYDDVYLENIINYFEQLQNARGYVTRCYMLLAVFIYLIRRNKLHKALRFYDESQKYELPSGYLPGAFSVLRIALEIKLNREKIKHGSLFELLDYVKAYQDAFMDLRVVTDPAYNEDEIQYDANNFTLMRVIKMYNSMLANINTKSDIQPPYITGLLDNVERALDKINILIDKERVYDGETLAELITENKILSSRESKENLIGIFTGRHKYTLLQCIEKLGVLVDYVISPVDDIKNVMMLYGNNAENKNRRRLIYNALTIICGDDTKNNQSDPR
;
A
#
# COMPACT_ATOMS: atom_id res chain seq x y z
N MET A 1 3.65 6.73 6.17
CA MET A 1 2.91 5.65 5.49
C MET A 1 1.50 6.15 5.25
N ARG A 2 1.31 7.13 4.34
CA ARG A 2 0.09 7.97 4.39
C ARG A 2 -0.77 8.05 3.13
N MET A 3 -0.27 7.95 1.89
CA MET A 3 -1.17 8.24 0.75
C MET A 3 -2.25 7.17 0.49
N PHE A 4 -1.89 5.90 0.29
CA PHE A 4 -2.88 4.83 0.12
C PHE A 4 -3.63 4.52 1.42
N THR A 5 -2.93 4.50 2.56
CA THR A 5 -3.55 4.26 3.87
C THR A 5 -4.60 5.32 4.23
N ASN A 6 -4.40 6.60 3.85
CA ASN A 6 -5.42 7.64 4.02
C ASN A 6 -6.68 7.36 3.19
N LEU A 7 -6.52 6.88 1.96
CA LEU A 7 -7.64 6.44 1.12
C LEU A 7 -8.43 5.33 1.81
N LEU A 8 -7.74 4.31 2.35
CA LEU A 8 -8.38 3.23 3.08
C LEU A 8 -9.10 3.73 4.34
N TYR A 9 -8.55 4.72 5.06
CA TYR A 9 -9.25 5.32 6.19
C TYR A 9 -10.51 6.06 5.77
N ASP A 10 -10.49 6.72 4.61
CA ASP A 10 -11.69 7.36 4.05
C ASP A 10 -12.76 6.34 3.68
N ILE A 11 -12.36 5.17 3.16
CA ILE A 11 -13.24 4.01 2.93
C ILE A 11 -13.83 3.51 4.25
N CYS A 12 -13.00 3.23 5.26
CA CYS A 12 -13.47 2.83 6.59
C CYS A 12 -14.44 3.86 7.22
N THR A 13 -14.25 5.15 6.93
CA THR A 13 -15.16 6.20 7.38
C THR A 13 -16.50 6.11 6.66
N VAL A 14 -16.51 5.91 5.34
CA VAL A 14 -17.75 5.76 4.54
C VAL A 14 -18.52 4.50 4.92
N PHE A 15 -17.82 3.40 5.20
CA PHE A 15 -18.44 2.14 5.64
C PHE A 15 -18.76 2.09 7.15
N GLU A 16 -18.40 3.15 7.90
CA GLU A 16 -18.56 3.26 9.35
C GLU A 16 -17.94 2.09 10.13
N LEU A 17 -16.68 1.77 9.80
CA LEU A 17 -15.98 0.65 10.43
C LEU A 17 -15.26 1.02 11.71
N PHE A 18 -14.98 2.29 11.98
CA PHE A 18 -14.34 2.70 13.24
C PHE A 18 -15.23 2.37 14.44
N LYS A 19 -14.66 1.76 15.48
CA LYS A 19 -15.37 1.44 16.73
C LYS A 19 -15.63 2.71 17.55
N GLU A 20 -16.59 2.66 18.45
CA GLU A 20 -16.86 3.76 19.38
C GLU A 20 -15.61 4.05 20.23
N GLY A 21 -15.20 5.31 20.29
CA GLY A 21 -13.94 5.74 20.92
C GLY A 21 -12.70 5.66 20.02
N GLU A 22 -12.76 5.03 18.84
CA GLU A 22 -11.66 5.10 17.87
C GLU A 22 -11.68 6.41 17.10
N SER A 23 -10.59 7.16 17.20
CA SER A 23 -10.37 8.38 16.44
C SER A 23 -9.61 8.07 15.14
N PRO A 24 -10.21 8.31 13.95
CA PRO A 24 -9.51 8.18 12.68
C PRO A 24 -8.26 9.07 12.62
N ARG A 25 -8.30 10.23 13.28
CA ARG A 25 -7.17 11.17 13.36
C ARG A 25 -5.99 10.58 14.12
N ASP A 26 -6.26 9.87 15.22
CA ASP A 26 -5.21 9.30 16.06
C ASP A 26 -4.63 8.03 15.42
N LYS A 27 -5.47 7.21 14.77
CA LYS A 27 -4.99 6.09 13.95
C LYS A 27 -4.08 6.59 12.83
N ARG A 28 -4.46 7.63 12.08
CA ARG A 28 -3.62 8.26 11.03
C ARG A 28 -2.27 8.78 11.53
N LYS A 29 -2.18 9.14 12.81
CA LYS A 29 -0.96 9.65 13.46
C LYS A 29 -0.11 8.56 14.11
N SER A 30 -0.67 7.38 14.35
CA SER A 30 0.03 6.26 14.98
C SER A 30 1.24 5.84 14.13
N THR A 31 2.36 5.57 14.80
CA THR A 31 3.59 5.04 14.21
C THR A 31 3.80 3.55 14.52
N ASP A 32 2.89 2.91 15.27
CA ASP A 32 2.97 1.48 15.60
C ASP A 32 2.48 0.63 14.40
N PHE A 33 3.43 0.06 13.66
CA PHE A 33 3.15 -0.79 12.49
C PHE A 33 2.35 -2.05 12.84
N GLY A 34 2.71 -2.75 13.91
CA GLY A 34 2.00 -3.97 14.30
C GLY A 34 0.56 -3.69 14.72
N ALA A 35 0.31 -2.56 15.37
CA ALA A 35 -1.05 -2.11 15.64
C ALA A 35 -1.83 -1.73 14.36
N HIS A 36 -1.15 -1.13 13.37
CA HIS A 36 -1.75 -0.84 12.06
C HIS A 36 -2.09 -2.09 11.27
N GLN A 37 -1.19 -3.08 11.24
CA GLN A 37 -1.42 -4.32 10.51
C GLN A 37 -2.62 -5.09 11.10
N ARG A 38 -2.66 -5.27 12.42
CA ARG A 38 -3.81 -5.87 13.10
C ARG A 38 -5.11 -5.10 12.85
N PHE A 39 -5.04 -3.77 12.84
CA PHE A 39 -6.19 -2.94 12.50
C PHE A 39 -6.66 -3.23 11.08
N TRP A 40 -5.78 -3.19 10.10
CA TRP A 40 -6.14 -3.42 8.70
C TRP A 40 -6.61 -4.84 8.42
N ASP A 41 -6.00 -5.85 9.05
CA ASP A 41 -6.45 -7.24 8.97
C ASP A 41 -7.91 -7.37 9.41
N GLN A 42 -8.27 -6.73 10.52
CA GLN A 42 -9.67 -6.71 10.97
C GLN A 42 -10.57 -5.96 9.98
N ARG A 43 -10.15 -4.78 9.49
CA ARG A 43 -10.98 -3.95 8.60
C ARG A 43 -11.19 -4.56 7.23
N TYR A 44 -10.21 -5.25 6.67
CA TYR A 44 -10.37 -5.97 5.40
C TYR A 44 -11.42 -7.07 5.53
N ASN A 45 -11.39 -7.86 6.60
CA ASN A 45 -12.41 -8.89 6.83
C ASN A 45 -13.81 -8.26 6.99
N GLU A 46 -13.93 -7.18 7.77
CA GLU A 46 -15.20 -6.48 7.95
C GLU A 46 -15.73 -5.88 6.65
N LEU A 47 -14.86 -5.31 5.80
CA LEU A 47 -15.23 -4.84 4.47
C LEU A 47 -15.71 -6.00 3.59
N SER A 48 -14.98 -7.12 3.56
CA SER A 48 -15.36 -8.31 2.80
C SER A 48 -16.73 -8.84 3.22
N HIS A 49 -17.02 -8.90 4.52
CA HIS A 49 -18.34 -9.31 5.02
C HIS A 49 -19.47 -8.34 4.67
N ILE A 50 -19.16 -7.09 4.33
CA ILE A 50 -20.16 -6.14 3.85
C ILE A 50 -20.36 -6.32 2.34
N ILE A 51 -19.29 -6.20 1.54
CA ILE A 51 -19.40 -6.14 0.07
C ILE A 51 -19.63 -7.51 -0.57
N ASP A 52 -19.25 -8.58 0.12
CA ASP A 52 -19.30 -9.98 -0.33
C ASP A 52 -19.77 -10.89 0.81
N ALA A 53 -20.91 -10.55 1.42
CA ALA A 53 -21.49 -11.33 2.51
C ALA A 53 -21.79 -12.80 2.11
N GLU A 54 -21.95 -13.04 0.81
CA GLU A 54 -22.21 -14.37 0.22
C GLU A 54 -20.96 -15.26 0.19
N GLY A 55 -19.78 -14.67 0.27
CA GLY A 55 -18.52 -15.39 0.09
C GLY A 55 -18.35 -15.91 -1.34
N VAL A 56 -18.73 -15.11 -2.35
CA VAL A 56 -18.41 -15.38 -3.76
C VAL A 56 -16.91 -15.62 -3.89
N TYR A 57 -16.13 -14.81 -3.19
CA TYR A 57 -14.72 -15.02 -2.97
C TYR A 57 -14.47 -15.30 -1.48
N SER A 58 -13.55 -16.22 -1.19
CA SER A 58 -13.07 -16.45 0.17
C SER A 58 -12.43 -15.18 0.75
N LEU A 59 -12.34 -15.11 2.08
CA LEU A 59 -11.65 -13.99 2.77
C LEU A 59 -10.19 -13.84 2.32
N GLU A 60 -9.52 -14.95 2.01
CA GLU A 60 -8.15 -14.95 1.49
C GLU A 60 -8.09 -14.33 0.09
N GLN A 61 -8.97 -14.75 -0.83
CA GLN A 61 -9.07 -14.16 -2.16
C GLN A 61 -9.39 -12.66 -2.11
N ARG A 62 -10.26 -12.23 -1.18
CA ARG A 62 -10.56 -10.80 -0.96
C ARG A 62 -9.35 -10.01 -0.48
N ARG A 63 -8.53 -10.58 0.40
CA ARG A 63 -7.26 -9.96 0.83
C ARG A 63 -6.29 -9.82 -0.33
N ILE A 64 -6.20 -10.84 -1.19
CA ILE A 64 -5.41 -10.77 -2.43
C ILE A 64 -5.90 -9.62 -3.32
N ILE A 65 -7.21 -9.48 -3.54
CA ILE A 65 -7.79 -8.37 -4.32
C ILE A 65 -7.39 -7.01 -3.70
N PHE A 66 -7.51 -6.83 -2.38
CA PHE A 66 -7.12 -5.58 -1.73
C PHE A 66 -5.62 -5.27 -1.85
N SER A 67 -4.76 -6.29 -1.74
CA SER A 67 -3.32 -6.13 -1.97
C SER A 67 -3.01 -5.73 -3.42
N ARG A 68 -3.77 -6.26 -4.38
CA ARG A 68 -3.68 -5.88 -5.80
C ARG A 68 -4.14 -4.43 -6.02
N TYR A 69 -5.12 -3.90 -5.28
CA TYR A 69 -5.43 -2.47 -5.35
C TYR A 69 -4.26 -1.60 -4.87
N GLU A 70 -3.61 -1.99 -3.78
CA GLU A 70 -2.44 -1.27 -3.25
C GLU A 70 -1.26 -1.31 -4.23
N TYR A 71 -0.94 -2.48 -4.78
CA TYR A 71 0.13 -2.62 -5.75
C TYR A 71 -0.13 -1.81 -7.02
N PHE A 72 -1.36 -1.83 -7.52
CA PHE A 72 -1.74 -1.05 -8.69
C PHE A 72 -1.65 0.45 -8.42
N TYR A 73 -2.01 0.90 -7.21
CA TYR A 73 -1.85 2.28 -6.78
C TYR A 73 -0.39 2.74 -6.87
N TYR A 74 0.56 1.91 -6.41
CA TYR A 74 2.00 2.21 -6.50
C TYR A 74 2.51 2.20 -7.95
N MET A 75 2.11 1.20 -8.75
CA MET A 75 2.47 1.12 -10.16
C MET A 75 1.99 2.37 -10.92
N MET A 76 0.74 2.77 -10.72
CA MET A 76 0.13 3.96 -11.32
C MET A 76 0.90 5.25 -10.96
N ASN A 77 1.32 5.42 -9.70
CA ASN A 77 2.09 6.59 -9.28
C ASN A 77 3.50 6.62 -9.89
N SER A 78 4.12 5.44 -10.06
CA SER A 78 5.47 5.30 -10.61
C SER A 78 5.54 5.46 -12.13
N TYR A 79 4.40 5.33 -12.81
CA TYR A 79 4.30 5.42 -14.26
C TYR A 79 4.46 6.88 -14.74
N PRO A 80 5.43 7.17 -15.63
CA PRO A 80 5.67 8.52 -16.11
C PRO A 80 4.56 8.95 -17.07
N VAL A 81 3.90 10.07 -16.72
CA VAL A 81 2.93 10.74 -17.62
C VAL A 81 3.50 12.11 -17.99
N TYR A 82 3.94 12.23 -19.24
CA TYR A 82 4.53 13.45 -19.77
C TYR A 82 3.44 14.47 -20.08
N SER A 83 3.20 15.38 -19.14
CA SER A 83 2.08 16.31 -19.23
C SER A 83 2.45 17.72 -18.75
N THR A 84 1.75 18.72 -19.28
CA THR A 84 1.78 20.10 -18.77
C THR A 84 0.91 20.29 -17.53
N LEU A 85 0.11 19.28 -17.14
CA LEU A 85 -0.68 19.29 -15.92
C LEU A 85 0.15 18.97 -14.68
N LYS A 86 -0.33 19.45 -13.54
CA LYS A 86 0.22 19.12 -12.22
C LYS A 86 0.13 17.62 -11.93
N SER A 87 1.16 17.06 -11.29
CA SER A 87 1.24 15.64 -10.98
C SER A 87 0.11 15.18 -10.05
N GLU A 88 -0.28 16.02 -9.08
CA GLU A 88 -1.43 15.76 -8.21
C GLU A 88 -2.75 15.64 -8.98
N TYR A 89 -2.95 16.47 -10.01
CA TYR A 89 -4.16 16.41 -10.83
C TYR A 89 -4.22 15.09 -11.61
N ILE A 90 -3.12 14.70 -12.26
CA ILE A 90 -3.02 13.44 -13.02
C ILE A 90 -3.30 12.25 -12.11
N ARG A 91 -2.65 12.21 -10.94
CA ARG A 91 -2.85 11.15 -9.95
C ARG A 91 -4.32 11.06 -9.53
N ASN A 92 -4.95 12.17 -9.16
CA ASN A 92 -6.35 12.17 -8.75
C ASN A 92 -7.30 11.75 -9.89
N TYR A 93 -6.99 12.16 -11.12
CA TYR A 93 -7.75 11.78 -12.31
C TYR A 93 -7.64 10.26 -12.59
N PHE A 94 -6.43 9.69 -12.50
CA PHE A 94 -6.21 8.26 -12.70
C PHE A 94 -6.88 7.44 -11.59
N LEU A 95 -6.71 7.83 -10.32
CA LEU A 95 -7.37 7.17 -9.19
C LEU A 95 -8.88 7.13 -9.34
N LYS A 96 -9.48 8.25 -9.77
CA LYS A 96 -10.92 8.32 -10.00
C LYS A 96 -11.34 7.38 -11.14
N SER A 97 -10.60 7.37 -12.23
CA SER A 97 -10.91 6.59 -13.43
C SER A 97 -10.77 5.07 -13.20
N PHE A 98 -9.64 4.63 -12.64
CA PHE A 98 -9.45 3.22 -12.27
C PHE A 98 -10.35 2.79 -11.12
N GLY A 99 -10.65 3.68 -10.18
CA GLY A 99 -11.65 3.41 -9.13
C GLY A 99 -13.00 3.04 -9.71
N VAL A 100 -13.46 3.72 -10.77
CA VAL A 100 -14.69 3.35 -11.49
C VAL A 100 -14.57 1.97 -12.11
N VAL A 101 -13.47 1.69 -12.83
CA VAL A 101 -13.24 0.37 -13.48
C VAL A 101 -13.31 -0.76 -12.45
N PHE A 102 -12.61 -0.62 -11.33
CA PHE A 102 -12.54 -1.64 -10.30
C PHE A 102 -13.86 -1.83 -9.56
N ILE A 103 -14.58 -0.75 -9.23
CA ILE A 103 -15.92 -0.83 -8.61
C ILE A 103 -16.91 -1.52 -9.56
N VAL A 104 -16.92 -1.16 -10.84
CA VAL A 104 -17.81 -1.78 -11.84
C VAL A 104 -17.54 -3.27 -11.97
N LEU A 105 -16.27 -3.68 -12.03
CA LEU A 105 -15.89 -5.10 -12.04
C LEU A 105 -16.29 -5.84 -10.76
N ASP A 106 -16.09 -5.21 -9.61
CA ASP A 106 -16.45 -5.83 -8.33
C ASP A 106 -17.95 -6.03 -8.20
N ILE A 107 -18.76 -5.06 -8.65
CA ILE A 107 -20.22 -5.22 -8.79
C ILE A 107 -20.53 -6.39 -9.73
N TYR A 108 -19.96 -6.41 -10.93
CA TYR A 108 -20.24 -7.42 -11.95
C TYR A 108 -19.92 -8.84 -11.49
N ASN A 109 -18.77 -9.03 -10.82
CA ASN A 109 -18.32 -10.35 -10.38
C ASN A 109 -19.01 -10.84 -9.09
N THR A 110 -19.36 -9.92 -8.19
CA THR A 110 -19.92 -10.24 -6.87
C THR A 110 -21.44 -10.26 -6.85
N TYR A 111 -22.10 -9.57 -7.78
CA TYR A 111 -23.57 -9.52 -7.84
C TYR A 111 -24.18 -10.92 -7.98
N ARG A 112 -25.24 -11.17 -7.19
CA ARG A 112 -26.03 -12.40 -7.23
C ARG A 112 -27.52 -12.02 -7.23
N PRO A 113 -28.27 -12.34 -8.30
CA PRO A 113 -29.67 -11.93 -8.42
C PRO A 113 -30.59 -12.60 -7.40
N GLU A 114 -30.18 -13.74 -6.82
CA GLU A 114 -30.97 -14.48 -5.83
C GLU A 114 -30.90 -13.88 -4.42
N ASN A 115 -29.89 -13.04 -4.13
CA ASN A 115 -29.70 -12.46 -2.81
C ASN A 115 -30.06 -10.98 -2.74
N GLU A 116 -31.32 -10.72 -2.42
CA GLU A 116 -31.82 -9.36 -2.18
C GLU A 116 -31.15 -8.65 -0.99
N THR A 117 -30.52 -9.38 -0.07
CA THR A 117 -29.82 -8.80 1.09
C THR A 117 -28.35 -8.47 0.81
N GLY A 118 -27.84 -8.84 -0.37
CA GLY A 118 -26.46 -8.55 -0.78
C GLY A 118 -26.21 -7.06 -0.97
N PHE A 119 -25.02 -6.59 -0.58
CA PHE A 119 -24.65 -5.17 -0.69
C PHE A 119 -24.76 -4.64 -2.14
N TYR A 120 -24.28 -5.40 -3.11
CA TYR A 120 -24.35 -4.99 -4.50
C TYR A 120 -25.72 -5.19 -5.15
N TYR A 121 -26.65 -5.94 -4.55
CA TYR A 121 -27.94 -6.25 -5.17
C TYR A 121 -28.73 -4.98 -5.52
N HIS A 122 -28.95 -4.12 -4.52
CA HIS A 122 -29.72 -2.90 -4.75
C HIS A 122 -28.92 -1.81 -5.49
N ILE A 123 -27.59 -1.81 -5.38
CA ILE A 123 -26.74 -0.92 -6.16
C ILE A 123 -26.87 -1.27 -7.65
N TYR A 124 -26.70 -2.54 -7.99
CA TYR A 124 -26.82 -3.05 -9.36
C TYR A 124 -28.18 -2.72 -9.99
N ASN A 125 -29.26 -2.99 -9.26
CA ASN A 125 -30.62 -2.73 -9.73
C ASN A 125 -30.90 -1.21 -9.87
N PHE A 126 -30.44 -0.39 -8.92
CA PHE A 126 -30.58 1.06 -8.99
C PHE A 126 -29.85 1.65 -10.21
N LEU A 127 -28.61 1.23 -10.45
CA LEU A 127 -27.78 1.75 -11.54
C LEU A 127 -28.37 1.48 -12.93
N GLN A 128 -29.25 0.48 -13.06
CA GLN A 128 -29.95 0.16 -14.32
C GLN A 128 -31.26 0.94 -14.53
N LYS A 129 -31.78 1.61 -13.50
CA LYS A 129 -33.02 2.38 -13.63
C LYS A 129 -32.83 3.58 -14.56
N SER A 130 -33.84 3.85 -15.39
CA SER A 130 -33.80 4.96 -16.35
C SER A 130 -33.68 6.35 -15.70
N TYR A 131 -34.15 6.49 -14.45
CA TYR A 131 -34.03 7.71 -13.67
C TYR A 131 -32.72 7.82 -12.87
N CYS A 132 -31.87 6.79 -12.87
CA CYS A 132 -30.52 6.91 -12.31
C CYS A 132 -29.66 7.74 -13.28
N PRO A 133 -29.03 8.84 -12.80
CA PRO A 133 -28.09 9.62 -13.58
C PRO A 133 -27.00 8.76 -14.23
N CYS A 134 -26.64 9.09 -15.47
CA CYS A 134 -25.73 8.32 -16.32
C CYS A 134 -25.06 9.25 -17.34
N LEU A 135 -23.84 8.94 -17.80
CA LEU A 135 -23.10 9.81 -18.72
C LEU A 135 -23.86 10.16 -20.02
N ASP A 136 -24.64 9.22 -20.55
CA ASP A 136 -25.44 9.42 -21.77
C ASP A 136 -26.76 10.17 -21.54
N TYR A 137 -27.15 10.39 -20.28
CA TYR A 137 -28.43 10.99 -19.93
C TYR A 137 -28.30 11.75 -18.61
N SER A 138 -28.21 13.07 -18.69
CA SER A 138 -28.36 13.94 -17.53
C SER A 138 -29.82 13.89 -17.06
N GLY A 139 -30.13 13.01 -16.12
CA GLY A 139 -31.43 13.04 -15.45
C GLY A 139 -31.70 14.43 -14.87
N THR A 140 -32.96 14.86 -14.91
CA THR A 140 -33.40 16.09 -14.23
C THR A 140 -33.52 15.91 -12.72
N GLU A 141 -33.55 14.65 -12.26
CA GLU A 141 -33.67 14.25 -10.86
C GLU A 141 -32.29 14.18 -10.18
N SER A 142 -32.17 14.69 -8.95
CA SER A 142 -30.90 14.59 -8.20
C SER A 142 -30.63 13.16 -7.74
N ASP A 143 -29.35 12.82 -7.50
CA ASP A 143 -28.92 11.51 -6.99
C ASP A 143 -29.78 11.05 -5.78
N GLU A 144 -30.04 11.95 -4.83
CA GLU A 144 -30.86 11.66 -3.66
C GLU A 144 -32.33 11.40 -3.98
N ALA A 145 -32.88 12.13 -4.96
CA ALA A 145 -34.27 11.96 -5.38
C ALA A 145 -34.44 10.64 -6.14
N ALA A 146 -33.50 10.30 -7.02
CA ALA A 146 -33.44 9.00 -7.71
C ALA A 146 -33.37 7.83 -6.71
N VAL A 147 -32.51 7.92 -5.69
CA VAL A 147 -32.43 6.90 -4.62
C VAL A 147 -33.74 6.83 -3.82
N LYS A 148 -34.34 7.96 -3.46
CA LYS A 148 -35.64 7.97 -2.78
C LYS A 148 -36.74 7.32 -3.61
N ARG A 149 -36.74 7.56 -4.93
CA ARG A 149 -37.66 6.93 -5.86
C ARG A 149 -37.49 5.41 -5.86
N TYR A 150 -36.26 4.93 -6.03
CA TYR A 150 -35.96 3.50 -5.96
C TYR A 150 -36.43 2.85 -4.65
N LEU A 151 -36.12 3.48 -3.51
CA LEU A 151 -36.56 2.96 -2.21
C LEU A 151 -38.09 2.94 -2.06
N ARG A 152 -38.82 3.91 -2.63
CA ARG A 152 -40.29 3.89 -2.64
C ARG A 152 -40.86 2.80 -3.54
N GLU A 153 -40.27 2.58 -4.71
CA GLU A 153 -40.64 1.48 -5.61
C GLU A 153 -40.44 0.13 -4.90
N TYR A 154 -39.27 -0.08 -4.28
CA TYR A 154 -38.95 -1.32 -3.57
C TYR A 154 -39.83 -1.56 -2.33
N LEU A 155 -40.20 -0.51 -1.59
CA LEU A 155 -41.14 -0.63 -0.48
C LEU A 155 -42.51 -1.16 -0.91
N ALA A 156 -43.01 -0.68 -2.05
CA ALA A 156 -44.26 -1.16 -2.61
C ALA A 156 -44.16 -2.62 -3.05
N GLU A 157 -43.03 -3.04 -3.63
CA GLU A 157 -42.74 -4.45 -3.98
C GLU A 157 -42.73 -5.37 -2.75
N LEU A 158 -42.26 -4.87 -1.59
CA LEU A 158 -42.29 -5.60 -0.32
C LEU A 158 -43.66 -5.64 0.37
N GLY A 159 -44.68 -5.01 -0.22
CA GLY A 159 -46.05 -5.00 0.30
C GLY A 159 -46.32 -3.96 1.40
N PHE A 160 -45.39 -3.04 1.63
CA PHE A 160 -45.64 -1.91 2.54
C PHE A 160 -46.32 -0.75 1.79
N ASN A 161 -47.32 -0.14 2.43
CA ASN A 161 -48.04 0.99 1.85
C ASN A 161 -47.55 2.33 2.42
N ARG A 162 -48.03 3.45 1.87
CA ARG A 162 -47.62 4.79 2.34
C ARG A 162 -48.06 5.09 3.78
N GLU A 163 -49.14 4.49 4.26
CA GLU A 163 -49.65 4.73 5.61
C GLU A 163 -48.75 4.09 6.67
N ASP A 164 -48.08 2.97 6.35
CA ASP A 164 -47.11 2.33 7.26
C ASP A 164 -45.98 3.29 7.66
N PHE A 165 -45.66 4.28 6.81
CA PHE A 165 -44.59 5.26 6.99
C PHE A 165 -45.06 6.66 7.44
N ARG A 166 -46.38 6.87 7.59
CA ARG A 166 -46.94 8.14 8.08
C ARG A 166 -46.88 8.23 9.61
N GLU A 167 -47.14 9.41 10.14
CA GLU A 167 -47.24 9.65 11.58
C GLU A 167 -48.27 8.66 12.19
N ASN A 168 -47.84 7.91 13.20
CA ASN A 168 -48.54 6.75 13.81
C ASN A 168 -48.45 5.40 13.07
N GLY A 169 -47.81 5.33 11.91
CA GLY A 169 -47.49 4.07 11.22
C GLY A 169 -46.35 3.30 11.89
N LYS A 170 -46.38 1.97 11.82
CA LYS A 170 -45.37 1.08 12.47
C LYS A 170 -43.97 1.21 11.86
N MET A 171 -43.87 1.75 10.65
CA MET A 171 -42.61 2.06 9.96
C MET A 171 -42.30 3.58 9.95
N TYR A 172 -42.99 4.39 10.74
CA TYR A 172 -42.82 5.84 10.76
C TYR A 172 -41.36 6.28 10.92
N GLU A 173 -40.62 5.67 11.85
CA GLU A 173 -39.21 6.01 12.09
C GLU A 173 -38.32 5.71 10.87
N LEU A 174 -38.62 4.64 10.12
CA LEU A 174 -37.96 4.35 8.85
C LEU A 174 -38.35 5.35 7.76
N GLY A 175 -39.61 5.79 7.72
CA GLY A 175 -40.11 6.80 6.78
C GLY A 175 -39.48 8.17 7.02
N LYS A 176 -39.39 8.57 8.29
CA LYS A 176 -38.65 9.75 8.75
C LYS A 176 -37.20 9.66 8.35
N TYR A 177 -36.56 8.51 8.58
CA TYR A 177 -35.19 8.30 8.16
C TYR A 177 -35.04 8.38 6.63
N GLN A 178 -35.93 7.82 5.81
CA GLN A 178 -35.89 8.04 4.35
C GLN A 178 -36.07 9.52 3.96
N GLY A 179 -36.96 10.24 4.65
CA GLY A 179 -37.19 11.67 4.46
C GLY A 179 -35.96 12.55 4.68
N THR A 180 -34.99 12.09 5.48
CA THR A 180 -33.74 12.83 5.73
C THR A 180 -32.67 12.64 4.64
N ILE A 181 -32.90 11.83 3.58
CA ILE A 181 -31.92 11.75 2.47
C ILE A 181 -31.93 13.11 1.76
N ARG A 182 -30.85 13.89 1.89
CA ARG A 182 -30.75 15.25 1.35
C ARG A 182 -29.31 15.52 0.91
N LYS A 183 -29.17 16.45 -0.03
CA LYS A 183 -27.88 16.91 -0.52
C LYS A 183 -27.00 17.39 0.64
N GLY A 184 -25.79 16.82 0.75
CA GLY A 184 -24.79 17.21 1.75
C GLY A 184 -24.93 16.58 3.15
N TYR A 185 -25.88 15.67 3.39
CA TYR A 185 -26.07 15.02 4.69
C TYR A 185 -25.73 13.52 4.64
N GLY A 186 -24.61 13.12 5.26
CA GLY A 186 -24.26 11.71 5.49
C GLY A 186 -25.02 11.14 6.70
N LYS A 187 -25.44 9.88 6.67
CA LYS A 187 -26.29 9.31 7.72
C LYS A 187 -25.62 8.17 8.45
N ARG A 188 -25.75 8.18 9.79
CA ARG A 188 -25.18 7.16 10.67
C ARG A 188 -25.91 5.81 10.55
N LYS A 189 -25.17 4.72 10.29
CA LYS A 189 -25.62 3.31 10.32
C LYS A 189 -26.23 2.95 11.67
N SER A 190 -25.69 3.48 12.76
CA SER A 190 -26.18 3.23 14.12
C SER A 190 -27.62 3.71 14.31
N LEU A 191 -27.97 4.88 13.77
CA LEU A 191 -29.32 5.44 13.84
C LEU A 191 -30.32 4.59 13.02
N MET A 192 -29.92 4.10 11.85
CA MET A 192 -30.76 3.19 11.06
C MET A 192 -31.03 1.89 11.79
N LYS A 193 -29.99 1.28 12.39
CA LYS A 193 -30.15 0.06 13.18
C LYS A 193 -31.09 0.25 14.37
N GLN A 194 -31.07 1.42 15.01
CA GLN A 194 -32.02 1.77 16.08
C GLN A 194 -33.46 1.83 15.56
N TYR A 195 -33.71 2.50 14.45
CA TYR A 195 -35.05 2.59 13.86
C TYR A 195 -35.59 1.25 13.39
N ILE A 196 -34.75 0.41 12.77
CA ILE A 196 -35.15 -0.97 12.43
C ILE A 196 -35.50 -1.78 13.66
N LYS A 197 -34.69 -1.69 14.72
CA LYS A 197 -34.98 -2.40 15.97
C LYS A 197 -36.32 -1.94 16.56
N ALA A 198 -36.62 -0.65 16.50
CA ALA A 198 -37.91 -0.10 16.92
C ALA A 198 -39.07 -0.67 16.08
N CYS A 199 -38.99 -0.60 14.75
CA CYS A 199 -40.02 -1.14 13.85
C CYS A 199 -40.24 -2.64 14.08
N LYS A 200 -39.16 -3.44 14.13
CA LYS A 200 -39.26 -4.88 14.41
C LYS A 200 -39.91 -5.18 15.77
N ASN A 201 -39.67 -4.36 16.78
CA ASN A 201 -40.25 -4.54 18.11
C ASN A 201 -41.77 -4.28 18.14
N GLU A 202 -42.26 -3.32 17.34
CA GLU A 202 -43.70 -3.07 17.19
C GLU A 202 -44.42 -4.29 16.59
N TYR A 203 -43.90 -4.87 15.49
CA TYR A 203 -44.52 -6.09 14.93
C TYR A 203 -44.41 -7.30 15.87
N LYS A 204 -43.30 -7.42 16.62
CA LYS A 204 -43.18 -8.45 17.68
C LYS A 204 -44.15 -8.22 18.84
N LYS A 205 -44.61 -6.99 19.06
CA LYS A 205 -45.64 -6.66 20.04
C LYS A 205 -47.02 -7.08 19.51
N ASP A 206 -47.33 -6.80 18.25
CA ASP A 206 -48.59 -7.28 17.63
C ASP A 206 -48.74 -8.80 17.67
N TYR A 207 -47.65 -9.53 17.42
CA TYR A 207 -47.62 -10.98 17.54
C TYR A 207 -47.92 -11.44 18.99
N ARG A 208 -47.30 -10.80 19.98
CA ARG A 208 -47.58 -11.05 21.41
C ARG A 208 -49.03 -10.75 21.78
N GLU A 209 -49.62 -9.74 21.15
CA GLU A 209 -51.02 -9.35 21.30
C GLU A 209 -52.00 -10.17 20.42
N LYS A 210 -51.52 -11.22 19.72
CA LYS A 210 -52.30 -12.08 18.82
C LYS A 210 -53.01 -11.34 17.67
N LYS A 211 -52.48 -10.16 17.28
CA LYS A 211 -52.95 -9.38 16.12
C LYS A 211 -52.30 -9.83 14.80
N LEU A 212 -51.29 -10.69 14.89
CA LEU A 212 -50.44 -11.14 13.79
C LEU A 212 -50.09 -12.62 14.02
N ASP A 213 -50.09 -13.43 12.98
CA ASP A 213 -49.61 -14.81 13.07
C ASP A 213 -48.08 -14.90 12.91
N LYS A 214 -47.51 -16.07 13.22
CA LYS A 214 -46.06 -16.28 13.18
C LYS A 214 -45.49 -16.22 11.76
N SER A 215 -46.18 -16.79 10.78
CA SER A 215 -45.73 -16.81 9.39
C SER A 215 -45.71 -15.40 8.79
N GLU A 216 -46.69 -14.58 9.15
CA GLU A 216 -46.79 -13.19 8.75
C GLU A 216 -45.75 -12.32 9.46
N LEU A 217 -45.49 -12.57 10.76
CA LEU A 217 -44.37 -11.93 11.47
C LEU A 217 -43.04 -12.22 10.78
N ASP A 218 -42.74 -13.48 10.51
CA ASP A 218 -41.47 -13.89 9.91
C ASP A 218 -41.30 -13.25 8.52
N ARG A 219 -42.38 -13.20 7.72
CA ARG A 219 -42.40 -12.48 6.43
C ARG A 219 -42.11 -10.98 6.58
N ILE A 220 -42.79 -10.30 7.52
CA ILE A 220 -42.62 -8.86 7.75
C ILE A 220 -41.19 -8.56 8.23
N LEU A 221 -40.67 -9.34 9.18
CA LEU A 221 -39.31 -9.16 9.69
C LEU A 221 -38.27 -9.33 8.58
N ASN A 222 -38.46 -10.33 7.70
CA ASN A 222 -37.61 -10.52 6.53
C ASN A 222 -37.70 -9.35 5.55
N ASN A 223 -38.90 -8.81 5.28
CA ASN A 223 -39.07 -7.65 4.41
C ASN A 223 -38.45 -6.38 4.99
N ILE A 224 -38.49 -6.19 6.32
CA ILE A 224 -37.77 -5.11 7.00
C ILE A 224 -36.26 -5.26 6.79
N ASP A 225 -35.73 -6.48 6.90
CA ASP A 225 -34.31 -6.75 6.66
C ASP A 225 -33.91 -6.49 5.21
N LYS A 226 -34.70 -6.96 4.24
CA LYS A 226 -34.48 -6.63 2.83
C LYS A 226 -34.43 -5.12 2.58
N PHE A 227 -35.39 -4.37 3.11
CA PHE A 227 -35.40 -2.90 2.98
C PHE A 227 -34.18 -2.24 3.64
N TYR A 228 -33.69 -2.77 4.78
CA TYR A 228 -32.45 -2.32 5.41
C TYR A 228 -31.27 -2.35 4.45
N TYR A 229 -31.06 -3.48 3.80
CA TYR A 229 -29.93 -3.68 2.90
C TYR A 229 -30.04 -2.80 1.66
N ALA A 230 -31.25 -2.59 1.14
CA ALA A 230 -31.50 -1.59 0.08
C ALA A 230 -31.07 -0.19 0.50
N PHE A 231 -31.54 0.24 1.67
CA PHE A 231 -31.24 1.57 2.17
C PHE A 231 -29.74 1.74 2.47
N TYR A 232 -29.13 0.76 3.13
CA TYR A 232 -27.72 0.81 3.54
C TYR A 232 -26.80 0.94 2.35
N SER A 233 -26.98 0.07 1.35
CA SER A 233 -26.11 0.01 0.18
C SER A 233 -26.19 1.29 -0.66
N LEU A 234 -27.41 1.83 -0.84
CA LEU A 234 -27.61 3.08 -1.56
C LEU A 234 -27.15 4.31 -0.77
N SER A 235 -27.19 4.26 0.58
CA SER A 235 -26.65 5.33 1.41
C SER A 235 -25.13 5.42 1.29
N ILE A 236 -24.44 4.27 1.30
CA ILE A 236 -23.00 4.20 1.05
C ILE A 236 -22.67 4.71 -0.35
N LEU A 237 -23.42 4.31 -1.37
CA LEU A 237 -23.25 4.81 -2.75
C LEU A 237 -23.37 6.34 -2.81
N LEU A 238 -24.35 6.93 -2.12
CA LEU A 238 -24.51 8.38 -2.03
C LEU A 238 -23.36 9.05 -1.25
N ASP A 239 -22.84 8.43 -0.19
CA ASP A 239 -21.66 8.92 0.54
C ASP A 239 -20.40 8.92 -0.33
N MET A 240 -20.20 7.86 -1.12
CA MET A 240 -19.13 7.81 -2.13
C MET A 240 -19.30 8.90 -3.18
N GLN A 241 -20.52 9.09 -3.69
CA GLN A 241 -20.84 10.12 -4.67
C GLN A 241 -20.56 11.53 -4.15
N ARG A 242 -20.91 11.82 -2.88
CA ARG A 242 -20.59 13.11 -2.22
C ARG A 242 -19.08 13.39 -2.19
N LYS A 243 -18.26 12.36 -2.01
CA LYS A 243 -16.79 12.50 -1.92
C LYS A 243 -16.10 12.55 -3.27
N VAL A 244 -16.49 11.69 -4.22
CA VAL A 244 -15.68 11.42 -5.43
C VAL A 244 -16.39 11.81 -6.74
N LYS A 245 -17.73 11.94 -6.73
CA LYS A 245 -18.56 12.28 -7.90
C LYS A 245 -18.33 11.35 -9.09
N ILE A 246 -18.63 10.06 -8.92
CA ILE A 246 -18.38 8.97 -9.90
C ILE A 246 -19.63 8.18 -10.30
N LEU A 247 -20.81 8.48 -9.74
CA LEU A 247 -22.03 7.69 -9.93
C LEU A 247 -22.40 7.52 -11.40
N ASP A 248 -22.41 8.61 -12.18
CA ASP A 248 -22.76 8.59 -13.60
C ASP A 248 -21.84 7.67 -14.41
N SER A 249 -20.55 7.67 -14.08
CA SER A 249 -19.55 6.81 -14.71
C SER A 249 -19.78 5.35 -14.34
N ILE A 250 -20.01 5.04 -13.05
CA ILE A 250 -20.32 3.67 -12.61
C ILE A 250 -21.58 3.16 -13.33
N ALA A 251 -22.65 3.97 -13.38
CA ALA A 251 -23.90 3.61 -14.03
C ALA A 251 -23.71 3.34 -15.53
N TYR A 252 -23.02 4.24 -16.24
CA TYR A 252 -22.74 4.10 -17.67
C TYR A 252 -21.94 2.83 -17.96
N TYR A 253 -20.80 2.67 -17.30
CA TYR A 253 -19.89 1.57 -17.61
C TYR A 253 -20.43 0.22 -17.16
N LEU A 254 -21.20 0.15 -16.07
CA LEU A 254 -21.88 -1.08 -15.69
C LEU A 254 -22.92 -1.49 -16.75
N ARG A 255 -23.73 -0.55 -17.26
CA ARG A 255 -24.71 -0.83 -18.32
C ARG A 255 -24.03 -1.32 -19.61
N VAL A 256 -22.92 -0.68 -20.00
CA VAL A 256 -22.11 -1.12 -21.15
C VAL A 256 -21.58 -2.53 -20.92
N LEU A 257 -20.99 -2.80 -19.75
CA LEU A 257 -20.43 -4.11 -19.42
C LEU A 257 -21.48 -5.23 -19.40
N ILE A 258 -22.69 -4.96 -18.90
CA ILE A 258 -23.82 -5.91 -18.93
C ILE A 258 -24.26 -6.18 -20.37
N ARG A 259 -24.36 -5.13 -21.19
CA ARG A 259 -24.85 -5.23 -22.59
C ARG A 259 -23.86 -5.94 -23.50
N GLU A 260 -22.58 -5.61 -23.38
CA GLU A 260 -21.53 -6.03 -24.32
C GLU A 260 -20.69 -7.20 -23.79
N GLY A 261 -20.79 -7.50 -22.50
CA GLY A 261 -19.99 -8.52 -21.84
C GLY A 261 -18.54 -8.09 -21.59
N LEU A 262 -17.79 -8.96 -20.91
CA LEU A 262 -16.39 -8.71 -20.57
C LEU A 262 -15.48 -8.93 -21.79
N TRP A 263 -15.04 -7.85 -22.44
CA TRP A 263 -14.05 -7.95 -23.50
C TRP A 263 -12.65 -8.18 -22.93
N VAL A 264 -12.11 -9.38 -23.16
CA VAL A 264 -10.86 -9.89 -22.59
C VAL A 264 -9.63 -9.04 -22.92
N HIS A 265 -9.61 -8.39 -24.09
CA HIS A 265 -8.51 -7.53 -24.53
C HIS A 265 -8.75 -6.03 -24.28
N GLY A 266 -9.84 -5.67 -23.60
CA GLY A 266 -10.15 -4.30 -23.18
C GLY A 266 -9.71 -3.99 -21.75
N LEU A 267 -9.90 -2.74 -21.32
CA LEU A 267 -9.57 -2.27 -19.96
C LEU A 267 -10.17 -3.18 -18.87
N TYR A 268 -11.46 -3.49 -18.98
CA TYR A 268 -12.16 -4.36 -18.04
C TYR A 268 -11.62 -5.80 -18.05
N GLY A 269 -11.21 -6.33 -19.21
CA GLY A 269 -10.59 -7.66 -19.32
C GLY A 269 -9.23 -7.75 -18.64
N TYR A 270 -8.35 -6.77 -18.86
CA TYR A 270 -7.06 -6.71 -18.16
C TYR A 270 -7.22 -6.51 -16.66
N ALA A 271 -8.13 -5.63 -16.24
CA ALA A 271 -8.43 -5.43 -14.83
C ALA A 271 -9.03 -6.69 -14.18
N ALA A 272 -9.88 -7.44 -14.89
CA ALA A 272 -10.42 -8.70 -14.39
C ALA A 272 -9.34 -9.77 -14.19
N ARG A 273 -8.43 -9.95 -15.16
CA ARG A 273 -7.30 -10.87 -15.05
C ARG A 273 -6.34 -10.46 -13.94
N TYR A 274 -6.06 -9.16 -13.84
CA TYR A 274 -5.19 -8.64 -12.81
C TYR A 274 -5.75 -8.90 -11.40
N LEU A 275 -7.04 -8.58 -11.17
CA LEU A 275 -7.66 -8.60 -9.85
C LEU A 275 -8.18 -9.97 -9.43
N TYR A 276 -8.76 -10.74 -10.35
CA TYR A 276 -9.56 -11.93 -10.04
C TYR A 276 -9.00 -13.24 -10.60
N ASP A 277 -7.88 -13.23 -11.34
CA ASP A 277 -7.19 -14.47 -11.67
C ASP A 277 -6.32 -14.90 -10.48
N PHE A 278 -6.75 -15.94 -9.77
CA PHE A 278 -6.04 -16.51 -8.62
C PHE A 278 -5.15 -17.70 -9.00
N ASN A 279 -5.19 -18.15 -10.26
CA ASN A 279 -4.37 -19.27 -10.73
C ASN A 279 -2.98 -18.82 -11.20
N ILE A 280 -2.81 -17.52 -11.43
CA ILE A 280 -1.56 -16.91 -11.89
C ILE A 280 -0.82 -16.29 -10.71
N PHE A 281 0.42 -16.73 -10.50
CA PHE A 281 1.28 -16.22 -9.43
C PHE A 281 1.70 -14.76 -9.66
N ASP A 282 2.07 -14.40 -10.89
CA ASP A 282 2.45 -13.03 -11.25
C ASP A 282 1.43 -12.37 -12.19
N THR A 283 0.60 -11.49 -11.64
CA THR A 283 -0.37 -10.70 -12.42
C THR A 283 0.16 -9.34 -12.86
N THR A 284 1.43 -9.02 -12.58
CA THR A 284 2.08 -7.75 -12.95
C THR A 284 1.99 -7.42 -14.44
N PRO A 285 2.15 -8.37 -15.38
CA PRO A 285 1.98 -8.08 -16.80
C PRO A 285 0.58 -7.54 -17.15
N TYR A 286 -0.48 -8.03 -16.49
CA TYR A 286 -1.84 -7.55 -16.73
C TYR A 286 -2.09 -6.16 -16.13
N ALA A 287 -1.52 -5.86 -14.96
CA ALA A 287 -1.55 -4.51 -14.41
C ALA A 287 -0.84 -3.50 -15.32
N ARG A 288 0.33 -3.88 -15.85
CA ARG A 288 1.07 -3.03 -16.80
C ARG A 288 0.27 -2.78 -18.07
N ALA A 289 -0.25 -3.85 -18.68
CA ALA A 289 -1.08 -3.73 -19.88
C ALA A 289 -2.35 -2.89 -19.62
N LEU A 290 -2.99 -3.01 -18.45
CA LEU A 290 -4.11 -2.17 -18.06
C LEU A 290 -3.73 -0.69 -18.04
N LEU A 291 -2.59 -0.35 -17.43
CA LEU A 291 -2.12 1.02 -17.30
C LEU A 291 -1.71 1.62 -18.66
N GLU A 292 -0.99 0.86 -19.47
CA GLU A 292 -0.61 1.24 -20.84
C GLU A 292 -1.84 1.50 -21.71
N ARG A 293 -2.81 0.57 -21.72
CA ARG A 293 -4.06 0.73 -22.48
C ARG A 293 -4.88 1.93 -22.03
N PHE A 294 -4.94 2.18 -20.73
CA PHE A 294 -5.63 3.35 -20.20
C PHE A 294 -4.94 4.64 -20.64
N HIS A 295 -3.61 4.68 -20.55
CA HIS A 295 -2.84 5.82 -21.00
C HIS A 295 -2.97 6.07 -22.51
N GLU A 296 -2.92 5.02 -23.34
CA GLU A 296 -3.18 5.09 -24.78
C GLU A 296 -4.56 5.70 -25.07
N PHE A 297 -5.59 5.25 -24.34
CA PHE A 297 -6.94 5.76 -24.51
C PHE A 297 -7.06 7.24 -24.11
N GLU A 298 -6.52 7.63 -22.95
CA GLU A 298 -6.61 9.01 -22.45
C GLU A 298 -5.73 10.01 -23.20
N SER A 299 -4.67 9.52 -23.85
CA SER A 299 -3.76 10.31 -24.67
C SER A 299 -4.13 10.32 -26.16
N GLY A 300 -5.00 9.40 -26.58
CA GLY A 300 -5.45 9.27 -27.96
C GLY A 300 -6.42 10.37 -28.39
N PRO A 301 -6.83 10.45 -29.67
CA PRO A 301 -7.53 11.63 -30.23
C PRO A 301 -8.82 12.08 -29.51
N LYS A 302 -9.47 11.19 -28.76
CA LYS A 302 -10.71 11.44 -28.01
C LYS A 302 -10.51 11.44 -26.49
N GLY A 303 -9.29 11.24 -26.00
CA GLY A 303 -8.98 11.12 -24.60
C GLY A 303 -9.00 12.46 -23.87
N ALA A 304 -9.27 12.44 -22.57
CA ALA A 304 -9.40 13.67 -21.79
C ALA A 304 -8.06 14.41 -21.62
N LEU A 305 -6.94 13.69 -21.75
CA LEU A 305 -5.60 14.23 -21.53
C LEU A 305 -4.89 14.67 -22.81
N THR A 306 -5.40 14.34 -24.00
CA THR A 306 -4.79 14.60 -25.31
C THR A 306 -4.10 15.95 -25.46
N ARG A 307 -4.74 17.04 -25.01
CA ARG A 307 -4.23 18.42 -25.18
C ARG A 307 -3.09 18.78 -24.23
N TYR A 308 -2.89 17.97 -23.21
CA TYR A 308 -1.91 18.20 -22.15
C TYR A 308 -0.70 17.28 -22.26
N ILE A 309 -0.82 16.16 -22.99
CA ILE A 309 0.26 15.21 -23.19
C ILE A 309 1.35 15.82 -24.08
N VAL A 310 2.59 15.65 -23.66
CA VAL A 310 3.78 16.12 -24.36
C VAL A 310 4.45 14.91 -25.02
N SER A 311 4.47 14.89 -26.35
CA SER A 311 5.21 13.89 -27.11
C SER A 311 6.71 14.12 -26.98
N LEU A 312 7.41 13.11 -26.46
CA LEU A 312 8.85 13.02 -26.36
C LEU A 312 9.39 12.15 -27.49
N ASP A 313 10.55 12.53 -28.04
CA ASP A 313 11.25 11.73 -29.03
C ASP A 313 11.94 10.52 -28.38
N ASP A 314 12.36 9.56 -29.22
CA ASP A 314 12.95 8.29 -28.77
C ASP A 314 14.17 8.52 -27.87
N LYS A 315 14.98 9.55 -28.18
CA LYS A 315 16.17 9.90 -27.39
C LYS A 315 15.82 10.43 -26.00
N SER A 316 14.78 11.25 -25.87
CA SER A 316 14.29 11.68 -24.55
C SER A 316 13.80 10.48 -23.73
N GLN A 317 13.08 9.54 -24.35
CA GLN A 317 12.57 8.35 -23.68
C GLN A 317 13.71 7.43 -23.23
N GLU A 318 14.72 7.21 -24.09
CA GLU A 318 15.92 6.43 -23.78
C GLU A 318 16.65 6.99 -22.55
N TYR A 319 16.86 8.30 -22.49
CA TYR A 319 17.52 8.95 -21.37
C TYR A 319 16.71 8.91 -20.08
N ILE A 320 15.38 9.05 -20.16
CA ILE A 320 14.49 8.91 -19.00
C ILE A 320 14.57 7.49 -18.45
N GLU A 321 14.40 6.46 -19.29
CA GLU A 321 14.51 5.06 -18.85
C GLU A 321 15.92 4.74 -18.32
N SER A 322 16.97 5.31 -18.90
CA SER A 322 18.34 5.14 -18.39
C SER A 322 18.52 5.75 -17.00
N LEU A 323 17.94 6.92 -16.72
CA LEU A 323 17.96 7.50 -15.38
C LEU A 323 17.15 6.69 -14.37
N LYS A 324 16.02 6.10 -14.80
CA LYS A 324 15.23 5.16 -13.97
C LYS A 324 16.08 3.94 -13.62
N ASP A 325 16.71 3.33 -14.62
CA ASP A 325 17.59 2.18 -14.46
C ASP A 325 18.76 2.49 -13.53
N MET A 326 19.43 3.64 -13.67
CA MET A 326 20.54 4.02 -12.79
C MET A 326 20.17 3.95 -11.31
N VAL A 327 18.98 4.40 -10.93
CA VAL A 327 18.57 4.52 -9.51
C VAL A 327 17.94 3.24 -8.97
N PHE A 328 17.13 2.54 -9.77
CA PHE A 328 16.30 1.44 -9.28
C PHE A 328 16.78 0.05 -9.72
N ASN A 329 17.64 -0.05 -10.75
CA ASN A 329 18.11 -1.34 -11.22
C ASN A 329 19.20 -1.88 -10.28
N LEU A 330 18.93 -3.05 -9.70
CA LEU A 330 19.83 -3.73 -8.78
C LEU A 330 20.83 -4.67 -9.49
N SER A 331 20.77 -4.77 -10.82
CA SER A 331 21.68 -5.62 -11.61
C SER A 331 22.96 -4.89 -12.02
N ASP A 332 24.10 -5.60 -11.95
CA ASP A 332 25.44 -5.07 -12.20
C ASP A 332 25.86 -5.05 -13.69
N LYS A 333 24.89 -4.98 -14.62
CA LYS A 333 25.17 -5.22 -16.06
C LYS A 333 25.38 -3.97 -16.90
N LYS A 334 25.07 -2.78 -16.38
CA LYS A 334 25.17 -1.52 -17.14
C LYS A 334 26.10 -0.55 -16.43
N SER A 335 27.02 0.04 -17.19
CA SER A 335 27.91 1.07 -16.67
C SER A 335 27.67 2.42 -17.33
N TYR A 336 27.64 3.48 -16.52
CA TYR A 336 27.39 4.85 -16.96
C TYR A 336 28.53 5.77 -16.51
N ASP A 337 29.11 6.51 -17.45
CA ASP A 337 30.25 7.38 -17.18
C ASP A 337 29.87 8.88 -17.08
N ASP A 338 30.88 9.73 -16.86
CA ASP A 338 30.68 11.18 -16.76
C ASP A 338 30.13 11.76 -18.08
N VAL A 339 30.63 11.25 -19.21
CA VAL A 339 30.25 11.72 -20.56
C VAL A 339 28.79 11.41 -20.85
N TYR A 340 28.32 10.22 -20.46
CA TYR A 340 26.92 9.84 -20.63
C TYR A 340 25.97 10.74 -19.83
N LEU A 341 26.30 11.02 -18.56
CA LEU A 341 25.51 11.95 -17.74
C LEU A 341 25.53 13.38 -18.30
N GLU A 342 26.69 13.86 -18.76
CA GLU A 342 26.82 15.17 -19.42
C GLU A 342 26.00 15.23 -20.72
N ASN A 343 25.95 14.15 -21.49
CA ASN A 343 25.11 14.06 -22.69
C ASN A 343 23.61 14.16 -22.37
N ILE A 344 23.15 13.53 -21.29
CA ILE A 344 21.76 13.66 -20.82
C ILE A 344 21.47 15.11 -20.43
N ILE A 345 22.35 15.71 -19.62
CA ILE A 345 22.19 17.08 -19.11
C ILE A 345 22.11 18.07 -20.27
N ASN A 346 23.11 18.06 -21.16
CA ASN A 346 23.20 18.96 -22.30
C ASN A 346 22.02 18.81 -23.26
N TYR A 347 21.55 17.58 -23.46
CA TYR A 347 20.43 17.31 -24.35
C TYR A 347 19.11 17.89 -23.80
N PHE A 348 18.80 17.65 -22.52
CA PHE A 348 17.58 18.20 -21.92
C PHE A 348 17.63 19.72 -21.74
N GLU A 349 18.81 20.31 -21.53
CA GLU A 349 18.98 21.76 -21.45
C GLU A 349 18.63 22.47 -22.78
N GLN A 350 18.83 21.80 -23.92
CA GLN A 350 18.50 22.33 -25.25
C GLN A 350 17.01 22.24 -25.58
N LEU A 351 16.23 21.41 -24.86
CA LEU A 351 14.81 21.27 -25.11
C LEU A 351 14.04 22.50 -24.63
N GLN A 352 13.17 23.03 -25.50
CA GLN A 352 12.36 24.22 -25.21
C GLN A 352 10.88 23.89 -25.02
N ASN A 353 10.10 24.90 -24.63
CA ASN A 353 8.64 24.85 -24.49
C ASN A 353 8.17 23.71 -23.56
N ALA A 354 7.07 23.04 -23.90
CA ALA A 354 6.49 21.96 -23.11
C ALA A 354 7.45 20.76 -22.91
N ARG A 355 8.31 20.46 -23.90
CA ARG A 355 9.33 19.40 -23.78
C ARG A 355 10.38 19.77 -22.74
N GLY A 356 10.89 21.00 -22.78
CA GLY A 356 11.81 21.52 -21.76
C GLY A 356 11.18 21.51 -20.37
N TYR A 357 9.90 21.90 -20.25
CA TYR A 357 9.17 21.87 -18.98
C TYR A 357 9.11 20.45 -18.36
N VAL A 358 8.71 19.44 -19.15
CA VAL A 358 8.56 18.06 -18.66
C VAL A 358 9.92 17.40 -18.38
N THR A 359 10.93 17.66 -19.21
CA THR A 359 12.25 17.00 -19.10
C THR A 359 13.17 17.64 -18.05
N ARG A 360 12.90 18.87 -17.62
CA ARG A 360 13.73 19.60 -16.63
C ARG A 360 14.00 18.79 -15.36
N CYS A 361 13.00 18.14 -14.79
CA CYS A 361 13.19 17.40 -13.54
C CYS A 361 14.06 16.13 -13.73
N TYR A 362 14.07 15.55 -14.92
CA TYR A 362 14.97 14.45 -15.27
C TYR A 362 16.41 14.94 -15.45
N MET A 363 16.60 16.12 -16.05
CA MET A 363 17.90 16.80 -16.08
C MET A 363 18.43 17.07 -14.66
N LEU A 364 17.58 17.54 -13.74
CA LEU A 364 17.98 17.75 -12.34
C LEU A 364 18.42 16.43 -11.68
N LEU A 365 17.72 15.31 -11.94
CA LEU A 365 18.15 14.00 -11.45
C LEU A 365 19.53 13.61 -12.02
N ALA A 366 19.77 13.82 -13.32
CA ALA A 366 21.07 13.57 -13.94
C ALA A 366 22.20 14.38 -13.30
N VAL A 367 21.98 15.67 -13.04
CA VAL A 367 22.93 16.53 -12.31
C VAL A 367 23.18 15.99 -10.89
N PHE A 368 22.13 15.54 -10.20
CA PHE A 368 22.26 15.02 -8.86
C PHE A 368 23.14 13.75 -8.82
N ILE A 369 22.90 12.81 -9.74
CA ILE A 369 23.71 11.59 -9.92
C ILE A 369 25.16 11.96 -10.31
N TYR A 370 25.35 12.92 -11.20
CA TYR A 370 26.67 13.41 -11.61
C TYR A 370 27.49 13.96 -10.42
N LEU A 371 26.85 14.74 -9.54
CA LEU A 371 27.51 15.25 -8.33
C LEU A 371 27.92 14.13 -7.38
N ILE A 372 27.08 13.10 -7.22
CA ILE A 372 27.37 11.91 -6.41
C ILE A 372 28.55 11.14 -6.99
N ARG A 373 28.54 10.88 -8.31
CA ARG A 373 29.64 10.19 -9.02
C ARG A 373 30.98 10.89 -8.84
N ARG A 374 31.00 12.23 -8.81
CA ARG A 374 32.20 13.05 -8.56
C ARG A 374 32.54 13.20 -7.07
N ASN A 375 31.92 12.43 -6.19
CA ASN A 375 32.08 12.48 -4.73
C ASN A 375 31.83 13.89 -4.13
N LYS A 376 30.96 14.71 -4.75
CA LYS A 376 30.61 16.07 -4.30
C LYS A 376 29.35 16.05 -3.43
N LEU A 377 29.32 15.21 -2.39
CA LEU A 377 28.11 14.87 -1.63
C LEU A 377 27.40 16.08 -0.97
N HIS A 378 28.14 17.00 -0.35
CA HIS A 378 27.54 18.21 0.25
C HIS A 378 26.99 19.19 -0.80
N LYS A 379 27.52 19.19 -2.02
CA LYS A 379 26.95 19.98 -3.13
C LYS A 379 25.68 19.30 -3.65
N ALA A 380 25.70 17.98 -3.76
CA ALA A 380 24.55 17.17 -4.13
C ALA A 380 23.37 17.40 -3.15
N LEU A 381 23.64 17.45 -1.84
CA LEU A 381 22.64 17.73 -0.82
C LEU A 381 22.02 19.13 -0.95
N ARG A 382 22.84 20.18 -1.09
CA ARG A 382 22.34 21.55 -1.32
C ARG A 382 21.53 21.64 -2.62
N PHE A 383 22.00 20.98 -3.66
CA PHE A 383 21.30 20.94 -4.95
C PHE A 383 19.91 20.30 -4.81
N TYR A 384 19.79 19.21 -4.03
CA TYR A 384 18.48 18.63 -3.71
C TYR A 384 17.56 19.66 -3.06
N ASP A 385 18.03 20.34 -2.01
CA ASP A 385 17.21 21.31 -1.26
C ASP A 385 16.76 22.48 -2.16
N GLU A 386 17.63 22.94 -3.06
CA GLU A 386 17.29 23.96 -4.06
C GLU A 386 16.27 23.43 -5.10
N SER A 387 16.38 22.16 -5.49
CA SER A 387 15.50 21.51 -6.45
C SER A 387 14.08 21.26 -5.92
N GLN A 388 13.88 21.25 -4.59
CA GLN A 388 12.55 21.10 -3.98
C GLN A 388 11.58 22.24 -4.34
N LYS A 389 12.07 23.35 -4.90
CA LYS A 389 11.25 24.44 -5.41
C LYS A 389 10.51 24.08 -6.70
N TYR A 390 10.93 23.02 -7.38
CA TYR A 390 10.28 22.55 -8.61
C TYR A 390 9.21 21.52 -8.28
N GLU A 391 8.05 21.66 -8.91
CA GLU A 391 7.00 20.64 -8.85
C GLU A 391 7.47 19.42 -9.67
N LEU A 392 7.64 18.28 -9.01
CA LEU A 392 8.04 17.04 -9.69
C LEU A 392 6.88 16.51 -10.55
N PRO A 393 7.16 16.05 -11.79
CA PRO A 393 6.14 15.48 -12.66
C PRO A 393 5.67 14.11 -12.15
N SER A 394 4.58 13.62 -12.74
CA SER A 394 4.11 12.25 -12.48
C SER A 394 5.16 11.23 -12.93
N GLY A 395 5.31 10.13 -12.18
CA GLY A 395 6.26 9.07 -12.46
C GLY A 395 7.24 8.85 -11.30
N TYR A 396 8.33 8.13 -11.57
CA TYR A 396 9.26 7.64 -10.56
C TYR A 396 10.14 8.71 -9.88
N LEU A 397 10.20 9.94 -10.40
CA LEU A 397 11.13 10.97 -9.92
C LEU A 397 11.03 11.27 -8.41
N PRO A 398 9.83 11.43 -7.79
CA PRO A 398 9.72 11.61 -6.34
C PRO A 398 10.37 10.47 -5.55
N GLY A 399 10.23 9.24 -6.03
CA GLY A 399 10.89 8.07 -5.46
C GLY A 399 12.41 8.16 -5.60
N ALA A 400 12.91 8.44 -6.81
CA ALA A 400 14.35 8.49 -7.09
C ALA A 400 15.06 9.58 -6.28
N PHE A 401 14.51 10.80 -6.25
CA PHE A 401 15.02 11.88 -5.44
C PHE A 401 15.03 11.54 -3.95
N SER A 402 14.00 10.84 -3.46
CA SER A 402 13.92 10.39 -2.06
C SER A 402 14.95 9.31 -1.73
N VAL A 403 15.17 8.33 -2.61
CA VAL A 403 16.23 7.30 -2.47
C VAL A 403 17.58 7.98 -2.29
N LEU A 404 17.95 8.88 -3.20
CA LEU A 404 19.24 9.57 -3.17
C LEU A 404 19.37 10.49 -1.95
N ARG A 405 18.31 11.22 -1.58
CA ARG A 405 18.31 12.10 -0.41
C ARG A 405 18.50 11.34 0.90
N ILE A 406 17.79 10.22 1.08
CA ILE A 406 17.92 9.35 2.24
C ILE A 406 19.34 8.78 2.29
N ALA A 407 19.84 8.24 1.18
CA ALA A 407 21.17 7.65 1.10
C ALA A 407 22.27 8.65 1.49
N LEU A 408 22.19 9.89 1.00
CA LEU A 408 23.12 10.95 1.40
C LEU A 408 23.03 11.31 2.88
N GLU A 409 21.83 11.29 3.48
CA GLU A 409 21.67 11.51 4.92
C GLU A 409 22.36 10.40 5.73
N ILE A 410 22.18 9.13 5.32
CA ILE A 410 22.84 7.99 5.95
C ILE A 410 24.36 8.08 5.77
N LYS A 411 24.84 8.50 4.60
CA LYS A 411 26.27 8.59 4.31
C LYS A 411 26.95 9.73 5.07
N LEU A 412 26.31 10.89 5.20
CA LEU A 412 26.93 12.10 5.75
C LEU A 412 26.63 12.31 7.24
N ASN A 413 25.45 11.90 7.72
CA ASN A 413 24.91 12.30 9.01
C ASN A 413 24.36 11.11 9.82
N ARG A 414 24.81 9.87 9.57
CA ARG A 414 24.29 8.63 10.18
C ARG A 414 23.94 8.76 11.66
N GLU A 415 24.86 9.27 12.46
CA GLU A 415 24.74 9.37 13.92
C GLU A 415 23.72 10.42 14.39
N LYS A 416 23.35 11.36 13.52
CA LYS A 416 22.41 12.45 13.82
C LYS A 416 20.98 12.13 13.37
N ILE A 417 20.76 11.00 12.69
CA ILE A 417 19.44 10.59 12.22
C ILE A 417 18.57 10.25 13.43
N LYS A 418 17.47 10.99 13.60
CA LYS A 418 16.51 10.76 14.69
C LYS A 418 15.42 9.80 14.22
N HIS A 419 14.83 9.07 15.17
CA HIS A 419 13.65 8.24 14.90
C HIS A 419 12.56 9.05 14.16
N GLY A 420 12.09 8.52 13.04
CA GLY A 420 11.02 9.11 12.26
C GLY A 420 11.40 10.27 11.35
N SER A 421 12.64 10.79 11.41
CA SER A 421 13.04 11.93 10.57
C SER A 421 13.05 11.63 9.07
N LEU A 422 13.11 10.35 8.69
CA LEU A 422 13.13 9.89 7.30
C LEU A 422 11.76 9.37 6.82
N PHE A 423 10.74 9.31 7.68
CA PHE A 423 9.48 8.63 7.35
C PHE A 423 8.74 9.24 6.15
N GLU A 424 8.79 10.56 6.00
CA GLU A 424 8.18 11.22 4.84
C GLU A 424 8.87 10.82 3.53
N LEU A 425 10.21 10.81 3.50
CA LEU A 425 10.97 10.39 2.32
C LEU A 425 10.76 8.90 2.02
N LEU A 426 10.72 8.05 3.06
CA LEU A 426 10.43 6.62 2.89
C LEU A 426 9.03 6.37 2.31
N ASP A 427 8.07 7.24 2.59
CA ASP A 427 6.73 7.16 1.98
C ASP A 427 6.77 7.45 0.48
N TYR A 428 7.56 8.44 0.06
CA TYR A 428 7.76 8.71 -1.36
C TYR A 428 8.45 7.56 -2.06
N VAL A 429 9.46 6.93 -1.43
CA VAL A 429 10.07 5.71 -1.98
C VAL A 429 9.01 4.61 -2.15
N LYS A 430 8.19 4.33 -1.12
CA LYS A 430 7.12 3.32 -1.21
C LYS A 430 6.09 3.63 -2.28
N ALA A 431 5.67 4.89 -2.38
CA ALA A 431 4.59 5.31 -3.24
C ALA A 431 4.97 5.39 -4.73
N TYR A 432 6.26 5.53 -5.04
CA TYR A 432 6.77 5.80 -6.39
C TYR A 432 7.87 4.84 -6.85
N GLN A 433 8.29 3.89 -6.02
CA GLN A 433 9.05 2.74 -6.51
C GLN A 433 8.11 1.89 -7.35
N ASP A 434 8.50 1.66 -8.61
CA ASP A 434 7.81 0.70 -9.46
C ASP A 434 7.85 -0.69 -8.80
N ALA A 435 7.02 -1.59 -9.33
CA ALA A 435 6.80 -3.00 -9.01
C ALA A 435 8.03 -3.93 -8.91
N PHE A 436 9.25 -3.40 -8.76
CA PHE A 436 10.44 -4.16 -8.42
C PHE A 436 10.37 -4.61 -6.96
N MET A 437 9.50 -5.57 -6.69
CA MET A 437 9.65 -6.47 -5.55
C MET A 437 10.82 -7.37 -5.92
N ASP A 438 11.96 -7.24 -5.23
CA ASP A 438 12.99 -8.27 -5.24
C ASP A 438 12.28 -9.60 -4.92
N LEU A 439 12.13 -10.48 -5.91
CA LEU A 439 11.65 -11.83 -5.70
C LEU A 439 12.74 -12.57 -4.93
N ARG A 440 12.63 -12.55 -3.61
CA ARG A 440 13.51 -13.34 -2.75
C ARG A 440 13.07 -14.78 -2.79
N VAL A 441 13.99 -15.67 -3.16
CA VAL A 441 13.89 -17.08 -2.83
C VAL A 441 14.29 -17.21 -1.36
N VAL A 442 13.34 -17.60 -0.50
CA VAL A 442 13.62 -17.93 0.91
C VAL A 442 14.62 -19.08 0.92
N THR A 443 15.79 -18.89 1.53
CA THR A 443 16.89 -19.85 1.45
C THR A 443 16.87 -20.89 2.56
N ASP A 444 16.11 -20.71 3.64
CA ASP A 444 15.96 -21.74 4.68
C ASP A 444 14.70 -21.54 5.57
N PRO A 445 13.74 -22.48 5.61
CA PRO A 445 12.54 -22.39 6.45
C PRO A 445 12.79 -22.59 7.96
N ALA A 446 14.02 -22.94 8.37
CA ALA A 446 14.37 -23.17 9.78
C ALA A 446 14.53 -21.89 10.62
N TYR A 447 14.64 -20.73 9.96
CA TYR A 447 14.75 -19.43 10.60
C TYR A 447 13.50 -18.64 10.21
N ASN A 448 12.84 -17.96 11.16
CA ASN A 448 11.69 -17.08 10.89
C ASN A 448 12.12 -15.85 10.07
N GLU A 449 12.79 -15.99 8.92
CA GLU A 449 13.22 -14.88 8.07
C GLU A 449 12.02 -14.01 7.62
N ASP A 450 10.83 -14.60 7.62
CA ASP A 450 9.53 -13.95 7.34
C ASP A 450 9.19 -12.81 8.30
N GLU A 451 9.69 -12.86 9.55
CA GLU A 451 9.37 -11.87 10.59
C GLU A 451 10.14 -10.53 10.43
N ILE A 452 11.03 -10.39 9.44
CA ILE A 452 11.64 -9.07 9.15
C ILE A 452 10.61 -8.08 8.60
N GLN A 453 9.45 -8.58 8.18
CA GLN A 453 8.33 -7.78 7.68
C GLN A 453 7.60 -6.96 8.78
N TYR A 454 8.05 -6.97 10.04
CA TYR A 454 7.40 -6.18 11.10
C TYR A 454 7.67 -4.67 11.08
N ASP A 455 8.61 -4.17 10.26
CA ASP A 455 8.74 -2.72 10.04
C ASP A 455 9.01 -2.39 8.57
N ALA A 456 7.93 -2.05 7.86
CA ALA A 456 7.98 -1.62 6.47
C ALA A 456 8.90 -0.40 6.25
N ASN A 457 9.18 0.44 7.24
CA ASN A 457 10.11 1.57 7.11
C ASN A 457 11.56 1.10 7.12
N ASN A 458 11.94 0.19 8.03
CA ASN A 458 13.29 -0.37 8.06
C ASN A 458 13.59 -1.16 6.79
N PHE A 459 12.63 -1.95 6.30
CA PHE A 459 12.80 -2.67 5.04
C PHE A 459 12.97 -1.72 3.84
N THR A 460 12.18 -0.65 3.76
CA THR A 460 12.41 0.37 2.72
C THR A 460 13.76 1.06 2.89
N LEU A 461 14.22 1.30 4.11
CA LEU A 461 15.55 1.88 4.36
C LEU A 461 16.67 0.95 3.86
N MET A 462 16.57 -0.35 4.14
CA MET A 462 17.46 -1.39 3.60
C MET A 462 17.47 -1.39 2.08
N ARG A 463 16.29 -1.31 1.44
CA ARG A 463 16.19 -1.20 -0.02
C ARG A 463 16.87 0.04 -0.58
N VAL A 464 16.71 1.20 0.09
CA VAL A 464 17.38 2.44 -0.30
C VAL A 464 18.91 2.28 -0.25
N ILE A 465 19.43 1.64 0.80
CA ILE A 465 20.88 1.37 0.92
C ILE A 465 21.35 0.51 -0.25
N LYS A 466 20.65 -0.60 -0.54
CA LYS A 466 20.96 -1.48 -1.67
C LYS A 466 20.92 -0.74 -3.00
N MET A 467 19.83 -0.02 -3.29
CA MET A 467 19.67 0.77 -4.52
C MET A 467 20.81 1.77 -4.71
N TYR A 468 21.19 2.49 -3.64
CA TYR A 468 22.28 3.46 -3.70
C TYR A 468 23.64 2.79 -3.94
N ASN A 469 23.95 1.72 -3.22
CA ASN A 469 25.21 1.00 -3.39
C ASN A 469 25.31 0.33 -4.77
N SER A 470 24.23 -0.28 -5.28
CA SER A 470 24.16 -0.83 -6.64
C SER A 470 24.28 0.27 -7.71
N MET A 471 23.60 1.40 -7.54
CA MET A 471 23.76 2.56 -8.42
C MET A 471 25.24 2.97 -8.48
N LEU A 472 25.91 3.11 -7.34
CA LEU A 472 27.33 3.48 -7.29
C LEU A 472 28.25 2.48 -7.98
N ALA A 473 27.95 1.17 -7.91
CA ALA A 473 28.67 0.15 -8.66
C ALA A 473 28.51 0.34 -10.18
N ASN A 474 27.28 0.64 -10.63
CA ASN A 474 26.96 0.86 -12.04
C ASN A 474 27.54 2.18 -12.58
N ILE A 475 27.52 3.25 -11.78
CA ILE A 475 28.00 4.56 -12.22
C ILE A 475 29.47 4.83 -11.87
N ASN A 476 30.25 3.88 -11.34
CA ASN A 476 31.67 4.12 -11.03
C ASN A 476 32.66 3.29 -11.87
N THR A 477 33.44 3.97 -12.71
CA THR A 477 34.44 3.37 -13.62
C THR A 477 35.88 3.86 -13.42
N LYS A 478 36.14 4.81 -12.51
CA LYS A 478 37.50 5.32 -12.27
C LYS A 478 38.14 4.59 -11.09
N SER A 479 39.31 3.99 -11.31
CA SER A 479 40.11 3.31 -10.28
C SER A 479 40.54 4.25 -9.13
N ASP A 480 40.66 5.54 -9.41
CA ASP A 480 41.36 6.47 -8.53
C ASP A 480 40.45 7.15 -7.49
N ILE A 481 39.12 7.01 -7.62
CA ILE A 481 38.15 7.55 -6.67
C ILE A 481 37.27 6.42 -6.17
N GLN A 482 37.45 6.05 -4.91
CA GLN A 482 36.58 5.09 -4.25
C GLN A 482 35.14 5.66 -4.22
N PRO A 483 34.13 4.90 -4.68
CA PRO A 483 32.75 5.34 -4.61
C PRO A 483 32.34 5.69 -3.18
N PRO A 484 31.45 6.67 -3.00
CA PRO A 484 30.92 7.06 -1.70
C PRO A 484 29.89 6.05 -1.15
N TYR A 485 30.18 4.75 -1.18
CA TYR A 485 29.29 3.69 -0.70
C TYR A 485 28.83 3.94 0.73
N ILE A 486 27.61 3.52 1.06
CA ILE A 486 27.17 3.38 2.44
C ILE A 486 27.80 2.09 2.97
N THR A 487 28.79 2.24 3.86
CA THR A 487 29.62 1.15 4.40
C THR A 487 29.46 1.01 5.92
N GLY A 488 29.95 -0.08 6.48
CA GLY A 488 30.16 -0.24 7.93
C GLY A 488 28.87 -0.25 8.76
N LEU A 489 27.75 -0.64 8.17
CA LEU A 489 26.47 -0.76 8.90
C LEU A 489 26.42 -2.04 9.75
N LEU A 490 27.24 -3.05 9.43
CA LEU A 490 27.35 -4.31 10.17
C LEU A 490 28.62 -4.39 11.04
N ASP A 491 29.45 -3.34 11.13
CA ASP A 491 30.73 -3.36 11.87
C ASP A 491 30.59 -3.75 13.34
N ASN A 492 29.49 -3.33 13.99
CA ASN A 492 29.23 -3.70 15.38
C ASN A 492 28.86 -5.18 15.51
N VAL A 493 28.18 -5.74 14.50
CA VAL A 493 27.84 -7.16 14.44
C VAL A 493 29.12 -7.96 14.18
N GLU A 494 29.91 -7.57 13.18
CA GLU A 494 31.19 -8.19 12.84
C GLU A 494 32.12 -8.26 14.06
N ARG A 495 32.32 -7.15 14.78
CA ARG A 495 33.17 -7.11 15.98
C ARG A 495 32.66 -8.01 17.10
N ALA A 496 31.35 -8.10 17.28
CA ALA A 496 30.77 -8.99 18.28
C ALA A 496 30.94 -10.47 17.89
N LEU A 497 30.78 -10.79 16.60
CA LEU A 497 30.96 -12.15 16.08
C LEU A 497 32.43 -12.59 16.10
N ASP A 498 33.36 -11.69 15.82
CA ASP A 498 34.79 -11.96 15.88
C ASP A 498 35.20 -12.47 17.27
N LYS A 499 34.76 -11.78 18.33
CA LYS A 499 34.98 -12.19 19.73
C LYS A 499 34.43 -13.58 20.03
N ILE A 500 33.21 -13.88 19.56
CA ILE A 500 32.56 -15.18 19.76
C ILE A 500 33.31 -16.27 18.99
N ASN A 501 33.71 -16.01 17.75
CA ASN A 501 34.41 -16.99 16.94
C ASN A 501 35.79 -17.33 17.50
N ILE A 502 36.54 -16.31 17.95
CA ILE A 502 37.81 -16.53 18.66
C ILE A 502 37.61 -17.42 19.90
N LEU A 503 36.53 -17.19 20.67
CA LEU A 503 36.23 -18.01 21.84
C LEU A 503 35.94 -19.47 21.46
N ILE A 504 35.07 -19.69 20.47
CA ILE A 504 34.70 -21.04 20.03
C ILE A 504 35.93 -21.81 19.54
N ASP A 505 36.80 -21.17 18.76
CA ASP A 505 37.99 -21.82 18.20
C ASP A 505 39.05 -22.11 19.27
N LYS A 506 39.22 -21.19 20.22
CA LYS A 506 40.18 -21.34 21.32
C LYS A 506 39.77 -22.43 22.30
N GLU A 507 38.50 -22.44 22.72
CA GLU A 507 37.99 -23.35 23.75
C GLU A 507 37.37 -24.63 23.16
N ARG A 508 37.34 -24.75 21.82
CA ARG A 508 36.77 -25.89 21.07
C ARG A 508 35.34 -26.22 21.49
N VAL A 509 34.46 -25.23 21.40
CA VAL A 509 33.06 -25.34 21.83
C VAL A 509 32.19 -25.97 20.75
N TYR A 510 31.35 -26.95 21.12
CA TYR A 510 30.51 -27.70 20.19
C TYR A 510 29.00 -27.56 20.41
N ASP A 511 28.56 -27.00 21.54
CA ASP A 511 27.15 -26.81 21.89
C ASP A 511 26.85 -25.41 22.44
N GLY A 512 25.58 -25.00 22.33
CA GLY A 512 25.16 -23.64 22.64
C GLY A 512 25.10 -23.30 24.13
N GLU A 513 24.94 -24.30 25.00
CA GLU A 513 24.87 -24.10 26.45
C GLU A 513 26.26 -23.76 26.99
N THR A 514 27.25 -24.59 26.65
CA THR A 514 28.67 -24.34 26.97
C THR A 514 29.12 -22.98 26.43
N LEU A 515 28.72 -22.62 25.21
CA LEU A 515 29.06 -21.31 24.63
C LEU A 515 28.40 -20.15 25.40
N ALA A 516 27.15 -20.29 25.84
CA ALA A 516 26.44 -19.27 26.60
C ALA A 516 27.09 -19.02 27.98
N GLU A 517 27.47 -20.10 28.67
CA GLU A 517 28.20 -20.03 29.95
C GLU A 517 29.53 -19.29 29.76
N LEU A 518 30.35 -19.73 28.79
CA LEU A 518 31.65 -19.11 28.52
C LEU A 518 31.55 -17.63 28.11
N ILE A 519 30.54 -17.23 27.33
CA ILE A 519 30.31 -15.83 26.98
C ILE A 519 29.98 -15.00 28.23
N THR A 520 29.16 -15.55 29.13
CA THR A 520 28.68 -14.88 30.33
C THR A 520 29.77 -14.75 31.38
N GLU A 521 30.47 -15.85 31.70
CA GLU A 521 31.55 -15.90 32.69
C GLU A 521 32.73 -15.01 32.30
N ASN A 522 33.15 -15.10 31.03
CA ASN A 522 34.29 -14.33 30.52
C ASN A 522 33.90 -12.90 30.09
N LYS A 523 32.62 -12.52 30.21
CA LYS A 523 32.10 -11.20 29.82
C LYS A 523 32.51 -10.80 28.39
N ILE A 524 32.43 -11.74 27.46
CA ILE A 524 32.90 -11.56 26.08
C ILE A 524 32.11 -10.46 25.37
N LEU A 525 30.79 -10.45 25.57
CA LEU A 525 29.90 -9.44 25.01
C LEU A 525 29.60 -8.35 26.04
N SER A 526 29.64 -7.09 25.61
CA SER A 526 29.15 -5.98 26.41
C SER A 526 27.62 -5.98 26.50
N SER A 527 27.07 -5.27 27.49
CA SER A 527 25.62 -5.05 27.62
C SER A 527 25.03 -4.41 26.36
N ARG A 528 25.79 -3.52 25.70
CA ARG A 528 25.41 -2.90 24.44
C ARG A 528 25.33 -3.93 23.30
N GLU A 529 26.38 -4.75 23.13
CA GLU A 529 26.42 -5.80 22.09
C GLU A 529 25.27 -6.82 22.24
N SER A 530 24.85 -7.08 23.48
CA SER A 530 23.82 -8.06 23.79
C SER A 530 22.39 -7.50 23.73
N LYS A 531 22.17 -6.25 24.18
CA LYS A 531 20.83 -5.72 24.48
C LYS A 531 20.43 -4.48 23.68
N GLU A 532 21.36 -3.83 23.01
CA GLU A 532 21.11 -2.62 22.22
C GLU A 532 21.15 -2.90 20.71
N ASN A 533 20.73 -1.90 19.95
CA ASN A 533 20.71 -1.94 18.51
C ASN A 533 22.11 -1.75 17.93
N LEU A 534 22.56 -2.73 17.15
CA LEU A 534 23.90 -2.75 16.59
C LEU A 534 24.02 -2.03 15.25
N ILE A 535 22.91 -1.79 14.56
CA ILE A 535 22.90 -1.13 13.23
C ILE A 535 22.59 0.37 13.36
N GLY A 536 21.91 0.77 14.44
CA GLY A 536 21.72 2.17 14.86
C GLY A 536 20.70 2.97 14.03
N ILE A 537 20.66 2.78 12.71
CA ILE A 537 19.75 3.49 11.80
C ILE A 537 18.36 2.86 11.70
N PHE A 538 18.25 1.56 11.99
CA PHE A 538 16.97 0.88 12.02
C PHE A 538 16.32 1.09 13.37
N THR A 539 15.01 1.29 13.39
CA THR A 539 14.32 1.70 14.62
C THR A 539 13.02 0.96 14.79
N GLY A 540 12.54 0.74 16.01
CA GLY A 540 11.26 0.08 16.27
C GLY A 540 11.23 -0.65 17.61
N ARG A 541 10.13 -1.39 17.84
CA ARG A 541 9.90 -2.21 19.05
C ARG A 541 10.86 -3.39 19.15
N HIS A 542 11.44 -3.81 18.03
CA HIS A 542 12.45 -4.86 17.91
C HIS A 542 13.83 -4.23 17.73
N LYS A 543 14.79 -4.63 18.56
CA LYS A 543 16.02 -3.89 18.81
C LYS A 543 17.21 -4.22 17.89
N TYR A 544 17.14 -4.84 16.71
CA TYR A 544 18.34 -5.27 15.91
C TYR A 544 19.58 -5.61 16.78
N THR A 545 19.34 -6.41 17.82
CA THR A 545 20.39 -6.90 18.73
C THR A 545 21.24 -7.93 18.01
N LEU A 546 22.35 -8.37 18.61
CA LEU A 546 23.17 -9.42 18.01
C LEU A 546 22.35 -10.67 17.65
N LEU A 547 21.47 -11.13 18.56
CA LEU A 547 20.57 -12.26 18.32
C LEU A 547 19.71 -12.05 17.07
N GLN A 548 19.06 -10.88 16.97
CA GLN A 548 18.19 -10.56 15.83
C GLN A 548 19.01 -10.41 14.54
N CYS A 549 20.22 -9.86 14.59
CA CYS A 549 21.09 -9.78 13.42
C CYS A 549 21.49 -11.17 12.91
N ILE A 550 21.73 -12.14 13.80
CA ILE A 550 22.03 -13.53 13.42
C ILE A 550 20.80 -14.24 12.87
N GLU A 551 19.65 -14.02 13.49
CA GLU A 551 18.37 -14.56 13.01
C GLU A 551 18.06 -14.06 11.60
N LYS A 552 18.34 -12.77 11.33
CA LYS A 552 17.97 -12.07 10.10
C LYS A 552 19.14 -11.85 9.13
N LEU A 553 20.22 -12.61 9.31
CA LEU A 553 21.49 -12.42 8.64
C LEU A 553 21.33 -12.38 7.12
N GLY A 554 20.50 -13.26 6.56
CA GLY A 554 20.24 -13.33 5.13
C GLY A 554 19.81 -11.98 4.55
N VAL A 555 18.78 -11.35 5.11
CA VAL A 555 18.29 -10.03 4.63
C VAL A 555 19.31 -8.93 4.85
N LEU A 556 19.96 -8.92 6.00
CA LEU A 556 20.95 -7.89 6.31
C LEU A 556 22.10 -7.92 5.30
N VAL A 557 22.61 -9.11 4.98
CA VAL A 557 23.69 -9.28 4.00
C VAL A 557 23.28 -8.77 2.63
N ASP A 558 22.12 -9.18 2.12
CA ASP A 558 21.69 -8.85 0.75
C ASP A 558 21.36 -7.36 0.53
N TYR A 559 21.01 -6.62 1.58
CA TYR A 559 20.55 -5.23 1.44
C TYR A 559 21.48 -4.19 2.04
N VAL A 560 22.26 -4.54 3.06
CA VAL A 560 22.95 -3.56 3.90
C VAL A 560 24.46 -3.52 3.60
N ILE A 561 25.01 -4.60 3.05
CA ILE A 561 26.44 -4.70 2.74
C ILE A 561 26.83 -3.80 1.56
N SER A 562 28.03 -3.23 1.67
CA SER A 562 28.73 -2.57 0.58
C SER A 562 29.74 -3.51 -0.11
N PRO A 563 30.04 -3.31 -1.41
CA PRO A 563 31.11 -4.02 -2.10
C PRO A 563 32.51 -3.89 -1.46
N VAL A 564 32.71 -2.93 -0.56
CA VAL A 564 34.01 -2.64 0.09
C VAL A 564 34.03 -2.93 1.60
N ASP A 565 32.97 -3.51 2.16
CA ASP A 565 32.95 -3.88 3.58
C ASP A 565 33.84 -5.11 3.84
N ASP A 566 34.65 -5.08 4.91
CA ASP A 566 35.46 -6.22 5.36
C ASP A 566 34.79 -6.86 6.59
N ILE A 567 33.90 -7.82 6.34
CA ILE A 567 33.02 -8.44 7.35
C ILE A 567 33.04 -9.97 7.25
N LYS A 568 34.22 -10.54 7.53
CA LYS A 568 34.53 -11.97 7.33
C LYS A 568 33.66 -12.88 8.18
N ASN A 569 33.43 -12.54 9.45
CA ASN A 569 32.66 -13.37 10.37
C ASN A 569 31.17 -13.38 9.98
N VAL A 570 30.61 -12.24 9.57
CA VAL A 570 29.25 -12.13 9.00
C VAL A 570 29.12 -12.98 7.74
N MET A 571 30.04 -12.84 6.79
CA MET A 571 30.01 -13.59 5.52
C MET A 571 30.20 -15.10 5.72
N MET A 572 31.02 -15.50 6.69
CA MET A 572 31.16 -16.90 7.10
C MET A 572 29.80 -17.45 7.52
N LEU A 573 29.09 -16.79 8.44
CA LEU A 573 27.79 -17.28 8.93
C LEU A 573 26.67 -17.21 7.88
N TYR A 574 26.79 -16.35 6.87
CA TYR A 574 25.87 -16.30 5.73
C TYR A 574 26.06 -17.47 4.77
N GLY A 575 27.26 -18.05 4.69
CA GLY A 575 27.57 -19.13 3.75
C GLY A 575 26.71 -20.38 3.97
N ASN A 576 26.30 -21.02 2.86
CA ASN A 576 25.36 -22.14 2.87
C ASN A 576 25.96 -23.52 3.14
N ASN A 577 27.27 -23.63 3.40
CA ASN A 577 27.89 -24.92 3.70
C ASN A 577 27.50 -25.42 5.11
N ALA A 578 27.64 -26.73 5.34
CA ALA A 578 27.18 -27.35 6.60
C ALA A 578 27.89 -26.81 7.84
N GLU A 579 29.19 -26.50 7.73
CA GLU A 579 30.01 -25.96 8.82
C GLU A 579 29.52 -24.58 9.26
N ASN A 580 29.30 -23.67 8.30
CA ASN A 580 28.80 -22.33 8.54
C ASN A 580 27.38 -22.34 9.13
N LYS A 581 26.50 -23.22 8.62
CA LYS A 581 25.14 -23.39 9.18
C LYS A 581 25.19 -23.89 10.62
N ASN A 582 26.03 -24.89 10.92
CA ASN A 582 26.21 -25.39 12.27
C ASN A 582 26.76 -24.31 13.20
N ARG A 583 27.75 -23.53 12.74
CA ARG A 583 28.32 -22.40 13.48
C ARG A 583 27.28 -21.31 13.77
N ARG A 584 26.45 -20.95 12.78
CA ARG A 584 25.35 -19.99 12.94
C ARG A 584 24.34 -20.49 13.97
N ARG A 585 23.97 -21.77 13.93
CA ARG A 585 23.04 -22.41 14.89
C ARG A 585 23.61 -22.44 16.31
N LEU A 586 24.88 -22.77 16.45
CA LEU A 586 25.61 -22.77 17.73
C LEU A 586 25.53 -21.39 18.41
N ILE A 587 25.90 -20.34 17.68
CA ILE A 587 25.87 -18.95 18.15
C ILE A 587 24.43 -18.50 18.46
N TYR A 588 23.47 -18.82 17.59
CA TYR A 588 22.06 -18.48 17.79
C TYR A 588 21.50 -19.09 19.08
N ASN A 589 21.77 -20.37 19.34
CA ASN A 589 21.32 -21.06 20.54
C ASN A 589 21.91 -20.41 21.80
N ALA A 590 23.21 -20.12 21.79
CA ALA A 590 23.88 -19.45 22.91
C ALA A 590 23.30 -18.07 23.21
N LEU A 591 23.10 -17.25 22.18
CA LEU A 591 22.50 -15.92 22.31
C LEU A 591 21.04 -15.99 22.77
N THR A 592 20.30 -17.02 22.40
CA THR A 592 18.92 -17.22 22.87
C THR A 592 18.87 -17.47 24.38
N ILE A 593 19.84 -18.22 24.92
CA ILE A 593 19.97 -18.44 26.36
C ILE A 593 20.31 -17.12 27.06
N ILE A 594 21.36 -16.44 26.61
CA ILE A 594 21.85 -15.17 27.20
C ILE A 594 20.77 -14.07 27.17
N CYS A 595 20.02 -13.97 26.07
CA CYS A 595 18.98 -12.95 25.92
C CYS A 595 17.61 -13.38 26.50
N GLY A 596 17.37 -14.68 26.69
CA GLY A 596 16.12 -15.23 27.18
C GLY A 596 15.89 -15.05 28.69
N ASP A 597 16.97 -15.03 29.49
CA ASP A 597 16.89 -14.91 30.96
C ASP A 597 16.29 -13.56 31.45
N ASP A 598 16.27 -12.52 30.62
CA ASP A 598 15.66 -11.23 30.98
C ASP A 598 14.12 -11.19 30.79
N THR A 599 13.53 -12.14 30.06
CA THR A 599 12.06 -12.15 29.84
C THR A 599 11.29 -12.71 31.04
N LYS A 600 11.93 -13.53 31.88
CA LYS A 600 11.32 -14.02 33.14
C LYS A 600 11.31 -12.98 34.25
N ASN A 601 12.27 -12.04 34.26
CA ASN A 601 12.39 -11.03 35.33
C ASN A 601 11.52 -9.77 35.13
N ASN A 602 10.91 -9.58 33.95
CA ASN A 602 10.03 -8.43 33.67
C ASN A 602 8.52 -8.79 33.58
N GLN A 603 8.13 -10.03 33.90
CA GLN A 603 6.72 -10.44 34.03
C GLN A 603 6.19 -10.41 35.47
N SER A 604 7.01 -10.03 36.45
CA SER A 604 6.63 -9.96 37.85
C SER A 604 6.65 -8.52 38.38
N ASP A 605 5.80 -7.65 37.83
CA ASP A 605 5.14 -6.61 38.65
C ASP A 605 3.86 -6.11 37.97
N PRO A 606 2.67 -6.65 38.31
CA PRO A 606 1.41 -6.03 37.99
C PRO A 606 1.04 -5.05 39.11
N ARG A 607 1.36 -3.77 38.92
CA ARG A 607 0.67 -2.65 39.58
C ARG A 607 0.30 -1.58 38.57
#